data_AF-E6MGY0-F1
#
_entry.id   AF-E6MGY0-F1
#
_cell.length_a   1.000
_cell.length_b   1.000
_cell.length_c   1.000
_cell.angle_alpha   90.00
_cell.angle_beta   90.00
_cell.angle_gamma   90.00
#
_symmetry.space_group_name_H-M   'P 1'
#
loop_
_entity.id
_entity.type
_entity.pdbx_description
1 polymer ?
#
loop_
_entity_poly.entity_id
_entity_poly.type
_entity_poly.pdbx_seq_one_letter_code
_entity_poly.pdbx_strand_id
1 'polypeptide(L)'
;MALIDKAKVALRIKTNAFDEEITDLIEAAKLDLGLAGIEQTADTDPLIMRAVITYVRLNFGQPDDYDRLKAAYDEQKKQLSMATGYTNWEVS
;
A
#
# COMPACT_ATOMS: atom_id res chain seq x y z
N MET A 1 14.65 -8.05 1.79
CA MET A 1 13.73 -8.28 0.66
C MET A 1 13.07 -6.95 0.35
N ALA A 2 13.21 -6.46 -0.88
CA ALA A 2 12.67 -5.17 -1.28
C ALA A 2 11.12 -5.20 -1.26
N LEU A 3 10.47 -4.02 -1.25
CA LEU A 3 9.02 -3.95 -1.24
C LEU A 3 8.41 -4.58 -2.50
N ILE A 4 9.04 -4.38 -3.66
CA ILE A 4 8.64 -5.03 -4.93
C ILE A 4 8.67 -6.56 -4.82
N ASP A 5 9.69 -7.15 -4.20
CA ASP A 5 9.77 -8.60 -4.00
C ASP A 5 8.60 -9.10 -3.12
N LYS A 6 8.22 -8.33 -2.08
CA LYS A 6 7.06 -8.65 -1.23
C LYS A 6 5.75 -8.57 -2.01
N ALA A 7 5.60 -7.56 -2.86
CA ALA A 7 4.44 -7.42 -3.72
C ALA A 7 4.32 -8.58 -4.72
N LYS A 8 5.43 -8.97 -5.38
CA LYS A 8 5.48 -10.12 -6.30
C LYS A 8 5.09 -11.43 -5.61
N VAL A 9 5.60 -11.66 -4.40
CA VAL A 9 5.22 -12.83 -3.58
C VAL A 9 3.72 -12.80 -3.26
N ALA A 10 3.17 -11.63 -2.88
CA ALA A 10 1.74 -11.48 -2.57
C ALA A 10 0.84 -11.71 -3.79
N LEU A 11 1.30 -11.33 -4.98
CA LEU A 11 0.64 -11.57 -6.27
C LEU A 11 0.90 -12.98 -6.83
N ARG A 12 1.78 -13.77 -6.20
CA ARG A 12 2.26 -15.08 -6.68
C ARG A 12 2.97 -15.02 -8.05
N ILE A 13 3.61 -13.89 -8.35
CA ILE A 13 4.37 -13.64 -9.59
C ILE A 13 5.83 -14.04 -9.40
N LYS A 14 6.38 -14.78 -10.37
CA LYS A 14 7.80 -15.20 -10.41
C LYS A 14 8.61 -14.52 -11.51
N THR A 15 7.93 -13.92 -12.49
CA THR A 15 8.56 -13.20 -13.60
C THR A 15 8.84 -11.75 -13.23
N ASN A 16 9.69 -11.08 -14.01
CA ASN A 16 9.98 -9.65 -13.90
C ASN A 16 9.22 -8.81 -14.94
N ALA A 17 8.38 -9.44 -15.77
CA ALA A 17 7.66 -8.77 -16.85
C ALA A 17 6.69 -7.68 -16.38
N PHE A 18 6.32 -7.67 -15.10
CA PHE A 18 5.38 -6.72 -14.50
C PHE A 18 6.06 -5.80 -13.48
N ASP A 19 7.39 -5.80 -13.40
CA ASP A 19 8.11 -5.07 -12.35
C ASP A 19 7.88 -3.56 -12.42
N GLU A 20 7.75 -3.00 -13.63
CA GLU A 20 7.41 -1.59 -13.85
C GLU A 20 6.01 -1.26 -13.32
N GLU A 21 4.98 -1.99 -13.78
CA GLU A 21 3.59 -1.81 -13.31
C GLU A 21 3.46 -1.98 -11.79
N ILE A 22 4.13 -2.98 -11.20
CA ILE A 22 4.11 -3.19 -9.75
C ILE A 22 4.79 -2.02 -9.02
N THR A 23 5.86 -1.46 -9.59
CA THR A 23 6.55 -0.29 -9.03
C THR A 23 5.65 0.94 -9.08
N ASP A 24 4.99 1.18 -10.21
CA ASP A 24 4.04 2.30 -10.36
C ASP A 24 2.88 2.19 -9.36
N LEU A 25 2.35 0.98 -9.13
CA LEU A 25 1.31 0.74 -8.13
C LEU A 25 1.81 0.95 -6.70
N ILE A 26 3.07 0.63 -6.40
CA ILE A 26 3.71 0.90 -5.10
C ILE A 26 3.81 2.42 -4.89
N GLU A 27 4.25 3.16 -5.90
CA GLU A 27 4.36 4.62 -5.84
C GLU A 27 2.98 5.28 -5.69
N ALA A 28 2.00 4.83 -6.47
CA ALA A 28 0.62 5.30 -6.36
C ALA A 28 0.04 5.05 -4.96
N ALA A 29 0.31 3.88 -4.36
CA ALA A 29 -0.14 3.58 -3.01
C ALA A 29 0.47 4.53 -1.97
N LYS A 30 1.76 4.86 -2.08
CA LYS A 30 2.43 5.80 -1.18
C LYS A 30 1.83 7.21 -1.29
N LEU A 31 1.57 7.66 -2.52
CA LEU A 31 0.92 8.94 -2.76
C LEU A 31 -0.50 8.97 -2.18
N ASP A 32 -1.29 7.90 -2.34
CA ASP A 32 -2.64 7.83 -1.77
C ASP A 32 -2.64 7.84 -0.23
N LEU A 33 -1.67 7.18 0.40
CA LEU A 33 -1.47 7.29 1.86
C LEU A 33 -1.09 8.73 2.26
N GLY A 34 -0.22 9.38 1.51
CA GLY A 34 0.14 10.79 1.71
C GLY A 34 -1.07 11.73 1.61
N LEU A 35 -1.98 11.50 0.65
CA LEU A 35 -3.24 12.25 0.54
C LEU A 35 -4.16 12.06 1.75
N ALA A 36 -4.03 10.94 2.47
CA ALA A 36 -4.74 10.69 3.72
C ALA A 36 -4.03 11.28 4.96
N GLY A 37 -2.97 12.08 4.76
CA GLY A 37 -2.22 12.75 5.84
C GLY A 37 -1.18 11.87 6.52
N ILE A 38 -0.87 10.70 5.96
CA ILE A 38 0.13 9.77 6.51
C ILE A 38 1.51 10.22 6.04
N GLU A 39 2.31 10.75 6.96
CA GLU A 39 3.62 11.32 6.67
C GLU A 39 4.73 10.26 6.69
N GLN A 40 4.56 9.22 7.49
CA GLN A 40 5.49 8.10 7.56
C GLN A 40 5.19 7.10 6.44
N THR A 41 5.90 7.21 5.31
CA THR A 41 5.75 6.29 4.16
C THR A 41 6.98 5.42 3.91
N ALA A 42 7.80 5.21 4.94
CA ALA A 42 9.03 4.43 4.80
C ALA A 42 8.74 2.95 4.49
N ASP A 43 9.47 2.38 3.53
CA ASP A 43 9.39 0.98 3.13
C ASP A 43 9.90 -0.01 4.19
N THR A 44 10.22 0.48 5.39
CA THR A 44 10.62 -0.29 6.56
C THR A 44 9.47 -0.48 7.56
N ASP A 45 8.40 0.32 7.47
CA ASP A 45 7.28 0.24 8.40
C ASP A 45 6.33 -0.92 8.02
N PRO A 46 6.09 -1.89 8.93
CA PRO A 46 5.25 -3.05 8.64
C PRO A 46 3.80 -2.74 8.26
N LEU A 47 3.20 -1.69 8.84
CA LEU A 47 1.81 -1.30 8.55
C LEU A 47 1.71 -0.57 7.22
N ILE A 48 2.68 0.29 6.89
CA ILE A 48 2.77 0.93 5.57
C ILE A 48 2.99 -0.11 4.48
N MET A 49 3.95 -1.02 4.65
CA MET A 49 4.16 -2.11 3.70
C MET A 49 2.88 -2.94 3.50
N ARG A 50 2.13 -3.21 4.58
CA ARG A 50 0.88 -3.96 4.49
C ARG A 50 -0.19 -3.21 3.69
N ALA A 51 -0.33 -1.90 3.90
CA ALA A 51 -1.25 -1.05 3.16
C ALA A 51 -0.88 -1.00 1.67
N VAL A 52 0.39 -0.76 1.36
CA VAL A 52 0.89 -0.73 -0.02
C VAL A 52 0.67 -2.06 -0.74
N ILE A 53 0.99 -3.20 -0.11
CA ILE A 53 0.77 -4.52 -0.72
C ILE A 53 -0.73 -4.78 -0.95
N THR A 54 -1.60 -4.33 -0.05
CA THR A 54 -3.05 -4.47 -0.23
C THR A 54 -3.54 -3.63 -1.41
N TYR A 55 -3.04 -2.39 -1.55
CA TYR A 55 -3.32 -1.53 -2.70
C TYR A 55 -2.84 -2.15 -4.02
N VAL A 56 -1.62 -2.71 -4.05
CA VAL A 56 -1.10 -3.40 -5.23
C VAL A 56 -1.99 -4.59 -5.59
N ARG A 57 -2.37 -5.44 -4.62
CA ARG A 57 -3.28 -6.58 -4.88
C ARG A 57 -4.66 -6.14 -5.38
N LEU A 58 -5.16 -5.00 -4.90
CA LEU A 58 -6.44 -4.42 -5.30
C LEU A 58 -6.43 -3.94 -6.75
N ASN A 59 -5.33 -3.32 -7.19
CA ASN A 59 -5.26 -2.59 -8.46
C ASN A 59 -4.48 -3.31 -9.56
N PHE A 60 -3.69 -4.32 -9.22
CA PHE A 60 -2.98 -5.12 -10.21
C PHE A 60 -3.94 -6.12 -10.87
N GLY A 61 -4.17 -5.95 -12.17
CA GLY A 61 -5.08 -6.78 -12.94
C GLY A 61 -6.55 -6.63 -12.53
N GLN A 62 -7.28 -7.75 -12.45
CA GLN A 62 -8.70 -7.82 -12.09
C GLN A 62 -8.92 -8.91 -11.01
N PRO A 63 -8.76 -8.58 -9.72
CA PRO A 63 -8.87 -9.58 -8.65
C PRO A 63 -10.33 -10.00 -8.42
N ASP A 64 -10.56 -11.30 -8.22
CA ASP A 64 -11.87 -11.85 -7.88
C ASP A 64 -12.40 -11.33 -6.52
N ASP A 65 -11.50 -10.94 -5.62
CA ASP A 65 -11.78 -10.43 -4.27
C ASP A 65 -11.71 -8.91 -4.17
N TYR A 66 -11.91 -8.17 -5.28
CA TYR A 66 -11.81 -6.70 -5.36
C TYR A 66 -12.49 -5.98 -4.19
N ASP A 67 -13.78 -6.24 -3.94
CA ASP A 67 -14.53 -5.55 -2.89
C ASP A 67 -13.96 -5.79 -1.48
N ARG A 68 -13.46 -7.01 -1.23
CA ARG A 68 -12.83 -7.38 0.05
C ARG A 68 -11.47 -6.70 0.22
N LEU A 69 -10.71 -6.61 -0.86
CA LEU A 69 -9.42 -5.91 -0.89
C LEU A 69 -9.60 -4.40 -0.72
N LYS A 70 -10.63 -3.82 -1.35
CA LYS A 70 -10.97 -2.41 -1.23
C LYS A 70 -11.34 -2.08 0.20
N ALA A 71 -12.23 -2.86 0.81
CA ALA A 71 -12.62 -2.69 2.21
C ALA A 71 -11.42 -2.83 3.16
N ALA A 72 -10.53 -3.80 2.92
CA ALA A 72 -9.33 -3.98 3.72
C ALA A 72 -8.36 -2.79 3.61
N TYR A 73 -8.14 -2.27 2.40
CA TYR A 73 -7.29 -1.11 2.18
C TYR A 73 -7.86 0.16 2.80
N ASP A 74 -9.17 0.39 2.65
CA ASP A 74 -9.84 1.56 3.22
C ASP A 74 -9.74 1.59 4.74
N GLU A 75 -9.94 0.44 5.40
CA GLU A 75 -9.79 0.32 6.85
C GLU A 75 -8.34 0.55 7.29
N GLN A 76 -7.35 -0.01 6.57
CA GLN A 76 -5.94 0.23 6.85
C GLN A 76 -5.58 1.71 6.74
N LYS A 77 -5.99 2.36 5.64
CA LYS A 77 -5.76 3.79 5.39
C LYS A 77 -6.40 4.65 6.47
N LYS A 78 -7.64 4.34 6.85
CA LYS A 78 -8.35 5.03 7.94
C LYS A 78 -7.62 4.87 9.27
N GLN A 79 -7.24 3.66 9.65
CA GLN A 79 -6.51 3.40 10.90
C GLN A 79 -5.19 4.17 10.94
N LEU A 80 -4.40 4.14 9.87
CA LEU A 80 -3.15 4.88 9.76
C LEU A 80 -3.37 6.39 9.85
N SER A 81 -4.40 6.91 9.17
CA SER A 81 -4.72 8.35 9.19
C SER A 81 -5.14 8.87 10.56
N MET A 82 -5.56 7.99 11.49
CA MET A 82 -5.99 8.37 12.85
C MET A 82 -4.93 8.03 13.92
N ALA A 83 -3.87 7.30 13.56
CA ALA A 83 -2.91 6.79 14.51
C ALA A 83 -1.81 7.82 14.80
N THR A 84 -1.64 8.16 16.07
CA THR A 84 -0.50 8.95 16.54
C THR A 84 0.82 8.26 16.13
N GLY A 85 1.72 9.00 15.50
CA GLY A 85 2.99 8.48 14.97
C GLY A 85 2.99 8.16 13.48
N TYR A 86 1.82 8.19 12.82
CA TYR A 86 1.71 8.11 11.36
C TYR A 86 1.31 9.44 10.71
N THR A 87 0.67 10.32 11.48
CA THR A 87 0.24 11.66 11.07
C THR A 87 0.78 12.69 12.06
N ASN A 88 1.11 13.90 11.58
CA ASN A 88 1.42 15.03 12.46
C ASN A 88 0.18 15.90 12.65
N TRP A 89 -0.45 15.76 13.82
CA TRP A 89 -1.53 16.65 14.24
C TRP A 89 -0.94 17.87 14.97
N GLU A 90 -0.06 18.62 14.31
CA GLU A 90 0.29 19.93 14.84
C GLU A 90 -0.94 20.82 14.75
N VAL A 91 -1.53 21.08 15.92
CA VAL A 91 -2.62 22.04 16.09
C VAL A 91 -2.09 23.40 15.64
N SER A 92 -2.49 23.83 14.45
CA SER A 92 -2.34 25.21 13.99
C SER A 92 -3.32 26.12 14.72
#